data_AF-A0A961DIC0-F1
#
_entry.id   AF-A0A961DIC0-F1
#
_cell.length_a   1.000
_cell.length_b   1.000
_cell.length_c   1.000
_cell.angle_alpha   90.00
_cell.angle_beta   90.00
_cell.angle_gamma   90.00
#
_symmetry.space_group_name_H-M   'P 1'
#
loop_
_entity.id
_entity.type
_entity.pdbx_description
1 polymer ?
#
loop_
_entity_poly.entity_id
_entity_poly.type
_entity_poly.pdbx_seq_one_letter_code
_entity_poly.pdbx_strand_id
1 'polypeptide(L)' 'MSYDAAPDRYEIAPYVRTGRSGLKLPRISLGLWNNFGTDRPLDTQRGILRRAFDLGVTHFDLAN' A
#
# COMPACT_ATOMS: atom_id res chain seq x y z
N MET A 1 11.14 7.96 15.62
CA MET A 1 9.94 8.79 15.37
C MET A 1 8.78 7.87 15.00
N SER A 2 7.59 8.14 15.52
CA SER A 2 6.36 7.51 15.05
C SER A 2 6.09 7.91 13.60
N TYR A 3 5.36 7.08 12.86
CA TYR A 3 4.88 7.43 11.53
C TYR A 3 3.41 7.81 11.62
N ASP A 4 3.10 9.01 11.14
CA ASP A 4 1.73 9.51 10.99
C ASP A 4 1.39 9.51 9.50
N ALA A 5 0.34 8.78 9.14
CA ALA A 5 -0.09 8.68 7.75
C ALA A 5 -0.72 9.99 7.27
N ALA A 6 -0.54 10.29 5.98
CA ALA A 6 -1.10 11.48 5.34
C ALA A 6 -2.62 11.58 5.60
N PRO A 7 -3.12 12.72 6.12
CA PRO A 7 -4.52 12.85 6.53
C PRO A 7 -5.49 12.78 5.34
N ASP A 8 -5.04 13.16 4.15
CA ASP A 8 -5.76 13.24 2.88
C ASP A 8 -5.67 11.95 2.04
N ARG A 9 -4.98 10.90 2.51
CA ARG A 9 -4.71 9.66 1.74
C ARG A 9 -5.94 9.01 1.09
N TYR A 10 -7.12 9.17 1.68
CA TYR A 10 -8.37 8.60 1.15
C TYR A 10 -9.05 9.47 0.09
N GLU A 11 -8.60 10.71 -0.09
CA GLU A 11 -9.08 11.66 -1.09
C GLU A 11 -8.31 11.54 -2.42
N ILE A 12 -7.10 10.98 -2.36
CA ILE A 12 -6.18 10.88 -3.51
C ILE A 12 -6.57 9.72 -4.44
N ALA A 13 -6.76 8.52 -3.89
CA ALA A 13 -6.95 7.30 -4.69
C ALA A 13 -8.44 6.91 -4.81
N PRO A 14 -8.95 6.67 -6.03
CA PRO A 14 -10.29 6.11 -6.20
C PRO A 14 -10.33 4.63 -5.77
N TYR A 15 -11.38 4.27 -5.02
CA TYR A 15 -11.65 2.90 -4.60
C TYR A 15 -12.80 2.29 -5.41
N VAL A 16 -12.56 1.11 -5.98
CA VAL A 16 -13.51 0.41 -6.87
C VAL A 16 -13.92 -0.93 -6.27
N ARG A 17 -15.18 -1.35 -6.49
CA ARG A 17 -15.68 -2.63 -5.96
C ARG A 17 -15.00 -3.81 -6.63
N THR A 18 -14.70 -4.84 -5.84
CA THR A 18 -14.18 -6.11 -6.34
C THR A 18 -15.33 -7.02 -6.75
N GLY A 19 -15.69 -7.00 -8.03
CA GLY A 19 -16.79 -7.78 -8.57
C GLY A 19 -18.13 -7.46 -7.92
N ARG A 20 -18.87 -8.49 -7.49
CA ARG A 20 -20.18 -8.36 -6.81
C ARG A 20 -20.05 -8.29 -5.28
N SER A 21 -18.86 -8.06 -4.75
CA SER A 21 -18.63 -7.96 -3.31
C SER A 21 -18.78 -6.52 -2.79
N GLY A 22 -18.92 -6.39 -1.47
CA GLY A 22 -18.84 -5.10 -0.77
C GLY A 22 -17.41 -4.55 -0.64
N LEU A 23 -16.39 -5.37 -0.90
CA LEU A 23 -14.99 -4.99 -0.80
C LEU A 23 -14.65 -3.97 -1.89
N LYS A 24 -13.97 -2.90 -1.51
CA LYS A 24 -13.38 -1.94 -2.45
C LYS A 24 -11.87 -1.98 -2.35
N LEU A 25 -11.21 -2.05 -3.49
CA LEU A 25 -9.75 -1.97 -3.60
C LEU A 25 -9.34 -0.65 -4.26
N PRO A 26 -8.15 -0.11 -3.93
CA PRO A 26 -7.60 1.02 -4.65
C PRO A 26 -7.34 0.59 -6.10
N ARG A 27 -7.49 1.52 -7.06
CA ARG A 27 -7.17 1.22 -8.47
C ARG A 27 -5.70 0.83 -8.70
N ILE A 28 -4.82 1.21 -7.77
CA ILE A 28 -3.41 0.80 -7.73
C ILE A 28 -3.17 0.07 -6.41
N SER A 29 -2.60 -1.13 -6.49
CA SER A 29 -2.20 -1.96 -5.35
C SER A 29 -0.69 -2.19 -5.35
N LEU A 30 -0.10 -2.49 -4.19
CA LEU A 30 1.35 -2.71 -4.06
C LEU A 30 1.64 -4.20 -3.83
N GLY A 31 2.29 -4.85 -4.80
CA GLY A 31 2.82 -6.21 -4.63
C GLY A 31 4.22 -6.20 -4.00
N LEU A 32 4.50 -7.16 -3.12
CA LEU A 32 5.77 -7.26 -2.38
C LEU A 32 6.73 -8.31 -2.97
N TRP A 33 6.50 -8.76 -4.20
CA TRP A 33 7.32 -9.80 -4.84
C TRP A 33 8.81 -9.44 -4.93
N ASN A 34 9.13 -8.22 -5.34
CA ASN A 34 10.49 -7.71 -5.41
C ASN A 34 10.67 -6.53 -4.45
N ASN A 35 11.90 -6.36 -3.95
CA ASN A 35 12.34 -5.27 -3.06
C ASN A 35 11.96 -5.41 -1.57
N PHE A 36 11.35 -6.52 -1.16
CA PHE A 36 10.97 -6.79 0.24
C PHE A 36 11.67 -8.03 0.83
N GLY A 37 12.79 -8.44 0.23
CA GLY A 37 13.65 -9.52 0.73
C GLY A 37 14.67 -9.04 1.77
N THR A 38 15.38 -9.99 2.38
CA THR A 38 16.46 -9.72 3.36
C THR A 38 17.67 -9.02 2.76
N ASP A 39 17.78 -9.00 1.43
CA ASP A 39 18.79 -8.29 0.65
C ASP A 39 18.55 -6.77 0.58
N ARG A 40 17.40 -6.28 1.06
CA ARG A 40 17.03 -4.86 1.02
C ARG A 40 16.96 -4.25 2.42
N PRO A 41 17.55 -3.05 2.64
CA PRO A 41 17.44 -2.35 3.92
C PRO A 41 15.98 -2.18 4.34
N LEU A 42 15.69 -2.50 5.60
CA LEU A 42 14.34 -2.39 6.16
C LEU A 42 13.76 -0.98 6.06
N ASP A 43 14.61 0.05 6.15
CA ASP A 43 14.18 1.44 6.01
C ASP A 43 13.68 1.77 4.60
N THR A 44 14.29 1.18 3.56
CA THR A 44 13.80 1.29 2.18
C THR A 44 12.43 0.64 2.05
N GLN A 45 12.28 -0.59 2.55
CA GLN A 45 11.00 -1.32 2.51
C GLN A 45 9.89 -0.52 3.21
N ARG A 46 10.20 0.00 4.40
CA ARG A 46 9.31 0.85 5.20
C ARG A 46 8.96 2.15 4.49
N GLY A 47 9.91 2.78 3.81
CA GLY A 47 9.69 3.98 3.02
C GLY A 47 8.70 3.75 1.87
N ILE A 48 8.84 2.62 1.17
CA ILE A 48 7.93 2.23 0.08
C ILE A 48 6.50 2.01 0.62
N LEU A 49 6.36 1.24 1.70
CA LEU A 49 5.04 0.95 2.30
C LEU A 49 4.32 2.23 2.77
N ARG A 50 5.04 3.10 3.47
CA ARG A 50 4.50 4.37 3.97
C ARG A 50 4.05 5.26 2.82
N ARG A 51 4.90 5.43 1.80
CA ARG A 51 4.55 6.25 0.63
C ARG A 51 3.33 5.71 -0.11
N ALA A 52 3.22 4.40 -0.28
CA ALA A 52 2.06 3.79 -0.91
C ALA A 52 0.78 4.07 -0.10
N PHE A 53 0.83 3.91 1.23
CA PHE A 53 -0.30 4.18 2.10
C PHE A 53 -0.70 5.66 2.13
N ASP A 54 0.28 6.57 2.15
CA ASP A 54 0.05 8.02 2.06
C ASP A 54 -0.63 8.42 0.74
N LEU A 55 -0.43 7.64 -0.32
CA LEU A 55 -1.08 7.81 -1.62
C LEU A 55 -2.43 7.08 -1.75
N GLY A 56 -2.93 6.48 -0.66
CA GLY A 56 -4.23 5.80 -0.64
C GLY A 56 -4.19 4.34 -1.08
N VAL A 57 -3.02 3.74 -1.27
CA VAL A 57 -2.91 2.28 -1.46
C VAL A 57 -3.24 1.58 -0.15
N THR A 58 -4.37 0.85 -0.12
CA THR A 58 -4.82 0.05 1.04
C THR A 58 -4.71 -1.45 0.81
N HIS A 59 -4.26 -1.88 -0.37
CA HIS A 59 -4.06 -3.28 -0.70
C HIS A 59 -2.59 -3.57 -0.94
N PHE A 60 -2.04 -4.43 -0.09
CA PHE A 60 -0.69 -4.97 -0.15
C PHE A 60 -0.77 -6.47 -0.44
N ASP A 61 -0.12 -6.91 -1.50
CA ASP A 61 -0.20 -8.28 -2.01
C ASP A 61 1.11 -9.03 -1.76
N LEU A 62 1.01 -10.28 -1.25
CA LEU A 62 2.11 -11.13 -0.82
C LEU A 62 1.85 -12.60 -1.21
N ALA A 63 2.93 -13.41 -1.23
CA ALA A 63 2.88 -14.85 -1.46
C ALA A 63 3.87 -15.60 -0.54
N ASN A 64 3.72 -16.93 -0.42
CA ASN A 64 4.54 -17.82 0.42
C ASN A 64 5.72 -18.46 -0.33
#